data_AF-A0A482VHK8-F1
#
_entry.id   AF-A0A482VHK8-F1
#
_cell.length_a   1.000
_cell.length_b   1.000
_cell.length_c   1.000
_cell.angle_alpha   90.00
_cell.angle_beta   90.00
_cell.angle_gamma   90.00
#
_symmetry.space_group_name_H-M   'P 1'
#
loop_
_entity.id
_entity.type
_entity.pdbx_description
1 polymer ?
#
loop_
_entity_poly.entity_id
_entity_poly.type
_entity_poly.pdbx_seq_one_letter_code
_entity_poly.pdbx_strand_id
1 'polypeptide(L)'
;MENGLILCKLALKNFGNQDIHFSWLSSGKLNVKSIGRPKKKTPEVVEEVRGLMEAILSKSIRKLSQQIHLSYGTSHTILKKDLHMFPYKVQVYHKILPRDFVPK
;
A
#
# COMPACT_ATOMS: atom_id res chain seq x y z
N MET A 1 -34.14 33.22 9.02
CA MET A 1 -32.74 33.09 9.48
C MET A 1 -32.05 32.00 8.66
N GLU A 2 -31.82 32.24 7.36
CA GLU A 2 -31.38 31.18 6.41
C GLU A 2 -30.04 31.50 5.74
N ASN A 3 -29.39 32.60 6.13
CA ASN A 3 -28.24 33.12 5.39
C ASN A 3 -26.88 32.66 5.96
N GLY A 4 -26.85 31.95 7.09
CA GLY A 4 -25.61 31.45 7.70
C GLY A 4 -25.08 30.15 7.09
N LEU A 5 -25.97 29.29 6.56
CA LEU A 5 -25.58 27.97 6.02
C LEU A 5 -25.05 28.03 4.57
N ILE A 6 -25.39 29.08 3.82
CA ILE A 6 -24.98 29.22 2.42
C ILE A 6 -23.52 29.71 2.33
N LEU A 7 -23.07 30.53 3.29
CA LEU A 7 -21.68 31.00 3.35
C LEU A 7 -20.67 29.86 3.60
N CYS A 8 -21.02 28.87 4.42
CA CYS A 8 -20.11 27.74 4.69
C CYS A 8 -19.98 26.77 3.50
N LYS A 9 -20.98 26.67 2.61
CA LYS A 9 -20.89 25.82 1.40
C LYS A 9 -19.98 26.40 0.33
N LEU A 10 -19.88 27.73 0.23
CA LEU A 10 -19.05 28.40 -0.77
C LEU A 10 -17.55 28.31 -0.42
N ALA A 11 -17.19 28.27 0.86
CA ALA A 11 -15.80 28.17 1.29
C ALA A 11 -15.13 26.81 0.95
N LEU A 12 -15.91 25.74 0.90
CA LEU A 12 -15.37 24.39 0.65
C LEU A 12 -15.20 24.05 -0.85
N LYS A 13 -15.66 24.91 -1.75
CA LYS A 13 -15.62 24.66 -3.21
C LYS A 13 -14.28 25.03 -3.87
N ASN A 14 -13.34 25.58 -3.12
CA ASN A 14 -12.07 26.12 -3.65
C ASN A 14 -10.83 25.24 -3.43
N PHE A 15 -10.96 24.01 -2.91
CA PHE A 15 -9.84 23.06 -2.90
C PHE A 15 -10.16 21.86 -3.77
N GLY A 16 -9.42 21.77 -4.88
CA GLY A 16 -9.58 20.80 -5.95
C GLY A 16 -9.70 19.37 -5.45
N ASN A 17 -10.81 18.73 -5.82
CA ASN A 17 -11.01 17.29 -5.81
C ASN A 17 -11.72 16.93 -7.12
N GLN A 18 -11.07 17.20 -8.26
CA GLN A 18 -11.35 16.44 -9.47
C GLN A 18 -10.78 15.05 -9.19
N ASP A 19 -11.65 14.09 -8.81
CA ASP A 19 -11.50 12.65 -9.06
C ASP A 19 -12.58 11.80 -8.37
N ILE A 20 -13.45 12.36 -7.53
CA ILE A 20 -14.43 11.56 -6.76
C ILE A 20 -15.82 11.47 -7.43
N HIS A 21 -16.03 12.00 -8.64
CA HIS A 21 -17.38 12.06 -9.21
C HIS A 21 -17.81 10.81 -10.01
N PHE A 22 -16.90 9.90 -10.39
CA PHE A 22 -17.25 8.85 -11.38
C PHE A 22 -17.61 7.47 -10.81
N SER A 23 -17.65 7.28 -9.49
CA SER A 23 -17.92 5.98 -8.85
C SER A 23 -19.23 5.96 -8.05
N TRP A 24 -20.23 6.79 -8.40
CA TRP A 24 -21.43 6.95 -7.57
C TRP A 24 -22.64 6.09 -7.98
N LEU A 25 -22.52 5.15 -8.92
CA LEU A 25 -23.70 4.37 -9.36
C LEU A 25 -23.41 2.89 -9.63
N SER A 26 -23.18 2.06 -8.59
CA SER A 26 -23.45 0.60 -8.70
C SER A 26 -23.38 -0.23 -7.41
N SER A 27 -22.80 0.24 -6.31
CA SER A 27 -22.63 -0.64 -5.13
C SER A 27 -22.83 0.10 -3.82
N GLY A 28 -24.09 0.17 -3.38
CA GLY A 28 -24.48 0.69 -2.09
C GLY A 28 -23.90 -0.12 -0.94
N LYS A 29 -22.76 0.33 -0.38
CA LYS A 29 -22.33 0.19 1.02
C LYS A 29 -20.92 0.80 1.15
N LEU A 30 -20.84 2.02 1.69
CA LEU A 30 -19.56 2.56 2.13
C LEU A 30 -19.26 2.01 3.53
N ASN A 31 -18.37 1.01 3.61
CA ASN A 31 -17.66 0.73 4.86
C ASN A 31 -16.62 1.84 5.05
N VAL A 32 -17.05 3.00 5.58
CA VAL A 32 -16.14 4.10 5.91
C VAL A 32 -15.37 3.70 7.17
N LYS A 33 -14.35 2.86 6.99
CA LYS A 33 -13.32 2.67 8.02
C LYS A 33 -12.71 4.04 8.29
N SER A 34 -12.65 4.44 9.56
CA SER A 34 -11.98 5.69 9.93
C SER A 34 -10.57 5.67 9.32
N ILE A 35 -10.31 6.63 8.44
CA ILE A 35 -9.01 6.77 7.80
C ILE A 35 -8.08 7.27 8.90
N GLY A 36 -7.37 6.32 9.52
CA GLY A 36 -6.37 6.62 10.54
C GLY A 36 -5.24 7.47 9.96
N ARG A 37 -4.21 7.73 10.77
CA ARG A 37 -3.07 8.55 10.36
C ARG A 37 -2.49 8.11 9.00
N PRO A 38 -2.28 9.03 8.04
CA PRO A 38 -1.74 8.69 6.73
C PRO A 38 -0.35 8.07 6.88
N LYS A 39 -0.14 6.95 6.19
CA LYS A 39 1.13 6.21 6.20
C LYS A 39 1.94 6.60 4.99
N LYS A 40 3.27 6.69 5.14
CA LYS A 40 4.23 6.91 4.03
C LYS A 40 4.37 5.70 3.08
N LYS A 41 3.40 4.79 3.08
CA LYS A 41 3.44 3.53 2.33
C LYS A 41 2.52 3.70 1.12
N THR A 42 3.09 4.10 0.00
CA THR A 42 2.40 4.09 -1.31
C THR A 42 2.58 2.71 -1.95
N PRO A 43 1.67 2.28 -2.84
CA PRO A 43 1.80 0.99 -3.54
C PRO A 43 3.07 0.94 -4.42
N GLU A 44 3.48 2.07 -4.99
CA GLU A 44 4.72 2.18 -5.79
C GLU A 44 5.96 1.79 -4.97
N VAL A 45 6.04 2.28 -3.73
CA VAL A 45 7.15 1.98 -2.83
C VAL A 45 7.17 0.50 -2.43
N VAL A 46 6.01 -0.16 -2.39
CA VAL A 46 5.95 -1.61 -2.09
C VAL A 46 6.55 -2.42 -3.24
N GLU A 47 6.27 -2.06 -4.49
CA GLU A 47 6.85 -2.73 -5.65
C GLU A 47 8.36 -2.44 -5.79
N GLU A 48 8.81 -1.23 -5.44
CA GLU A 48 10.24 -0.92 -5.38
C GLU A 48 10.97 -1.79 -4.35
N VAL A 49 10.40 -1.93 -3.14
CA VAL A 49 10.91 -2.83 -2.09
C VAL A 49 10.99 -4.26 -2.62
N ARG A 50 9.97 -4.71 -3.35
CA ARG A 50 9.91 -6.05 -3.95
C ARG A 50 11.04 -6.28 -4.95
N GLY A 51 11.21 -5.37 -5.90
CA GLY A 51 12.28 -5.46 -6.91
C GLY A 51 13.68 -5.48 -6.29
N LEU A 52 13.91 -4.66 -5.27
CA LEU A 52 15.19 -4.63 -4.55
C LEU A 52 15.49 -5.95 -3.81
N MET A 53 14.45 -6.60 -3.29
CA MET A 53 14.58 -7.85 -2.55
C MET A 53 14.73 -9.06 -3.48
N GLU A 54 14.05 -9.06 -4.64
CA GLU A 54 14.21 -10.08 -5.68
C GLU A 54 15.61 -10.02 -6.30
N ALA A 55 16.16 -8.81 -6.51
CA ALA A 55 17.51 -8.64 -7.03
C ALA A 55 18.60 -9.16 -6.07
N ILE A 56 18.45 -8.92 -4.76
CA ILE A 56 19.44 -9.31 -3.75
C ILE A 56 18.72 -9.79 -2.48
N LEU A 57 18.41 -11.09 -2.46
CA LEU A 57 17.65 -11.75 -1.38
C LEU A 57 18.33 -11.67 0.01
N SER A 58 19.63 -11.39 0.06
CA SER A 58 20.44 -11.37 1.29
C SER A 58 20.56 -10.00 1.97
N LYS A 59 19.89 -8.96 1.47
CA LYS A 59 19.97 -7.63 2.09
C LYS A 59 19.25 -7.58 3.44
N SER A 60 19.90 -6.98 4.42
CA SER A 60 19.28 -6.72 5.71
C SER A 60 18.25 -5.59 5.60
N ILE A 61 17.20 -5.66 6.43
CA ILE A 61 16.13 -4.64 6.50
C ILE A 61 16.72 -3.24 6.74
N ARG A 62 17.81 -3.15 7.53
CA ARG A 62 18.49 -1.88 7.79
C ARG A 62 19.09 -1.27 6.51
N LYS A 63 19.81 -2.06 5.71
CA LYS A 63 20.36 -1.59 4.42
C LYS A 63 19.23 -1.19 3.47
N LEU A 64 18.17 -1.98 3.39
CA LEU A 64 16.99 -1.68 2.58
C LEU A 64 16.34 -0.35 2.98
N SER A 65 16.17 -0.12 4.29
CA SER A 65 15.59 1.14 4.80
C SER A 65 16.43 2.38 4.45
N GLN A 66 17.75 2.23 4.36
CA GLN A 66 18.65 3.31 3.96
C GLN A 66 18.55 3.61 2.45
N GLN A 67 18.33 2.61 1.61
CA GLN A 67 18.20 2.79 0.15
C GLN A 67 16.89 3.50 -0.24
N ILE A 68 15.79 3.11 0.41
CA ILE A 68 14.43 3.60 0.08
C ILE A 68 14.06 4.81 0.95
N HIS A 69 14.97 5.27 1.81
CA HIS A 69 14.77 6.38 2.75
C HIS A 69 13.50 6.23 3.63
N LEU A 70 13.19 5.00 4.01
CA LEU A 70 12.07 4.66 4.89
C LEU A 70 12.54 4.39 6.31
N SER A 71 11.62 4.44 7.27
CA SER A 71 11.96 3.97 8.61
C SER A 71 12.12 2.45 8.62
N TYR A 72 12.93 1.96 9.56
CA TYR A 72 13.13 0.53 9.74
C TYR A 72 11.80 -0.20 9.99
N GLY A 73 10.96 0.36 10.85
CA GLY A 73 9.66 -0.22 11.19
C GLY A 73 8.69 -0.28 10.01
N THR A 74 8.67 0.75 9.15
CA THR A 74 7.84 0.72 7.94
C THR A 74 8.31 -0.35 6.97
N SER A 75 9.63 -0.44 6.74
CA SER A 75 10.26 -1.42 5.87
C SER A 75 9.99 -2.86 6.35
N HIS A 76 10.13 -3.10 7.66
CA HIS A 76 9.80 -4.40 8.27
C HIS A 76 8.32 -4.76 8.07
N THR A 77 7.42 -3.79 8.24
CA THR A 77 6.00 -4.04 8.09
C THR A 77 5.63 -4.33 6.63
N ILE A 78 6.26 -3.66 5.66
CA ILE A 78 6.04 -3.91 4.23
C ILE A 78 6.43 -5.35 3.89
N LEU A 79 7.65 -5.75 4.28
CA LEU A 79 8.13 -7.11 4.05
C LEU A 79 7.20 -8.16 4.66
N LYS A 80 6.78 -7.96 5.92
CA LYS A 80 6.01 -8.95 6.68
C LYS A 80 4.52 -9.01 6.30
N LYS A 81 3.87 -7.86 6.08
CA LYS A 81 2.41 -7.79 5.89
C LYS A 81 2.00 -7.71 4.43
N ASP A 82 2.75 -6.97 3.63
CA ASP A 82 2.37 -6.68 2.24
C ASP A 82 2.98 -7.73 1.31
N LEU A 83 4.26 -8.09 1.53
CA LEU A 83 4.99 -9.06 0.72
C LEU A 83 5.05 -10.48 1.30
N HIS A 84 4.58 -10.68 2.53
CA HIS A 84 4.67 -11.97 3.26
C HIS A 84 6.07 -12.61 3.29
N MET A 85 7.12 -11.79 3.18
CA MET A 85 8.51 -12.22 3.25
C MET A 85 9.03 -12.14 4.69
N PHE A 86 9.80 -13.15 5.10
CA PHE A 86 10.44 -13.22 6.41
C PHE A 86 11.96 -13.32 6.24
N PRO A 87 12.69 -12.19 6.16
CA PRO A 87 14.11 -12.18 5.77
C PRO A 87 15.04 -13.00 6.68
N TYR A 88 14.67 -13.13 7.95
CA TYR A 88 15.42 -13.86 8.98
C TYR A 88 14.98 -15.33 9.11
N LYS A 89 13.96 -15.75 8.38
CA LYS A 89 13.58 -17.16 8.27
C LYS A 89 14.08 -17.64 6.92
N VAL A 90 15.04 -18.56 6.92
CA VAL A 90 15.45 -19.25 5.70
C VAL A 90 14.23 -19.98 5.16
N GLN A 91 13.72 -19.54 4.02
CA GLN A 91 12.62 -20.18 3.33
C GLN A 91 13.20 -20.89 2.11
N VAL A 92 13.12 -22.22 2.13
CA VAL A 92 13.50 -23.06 1.00
C VAL A 92 12.26 -23.20 0.12
N TYR A 93 12.33 -22.63 -1.08
CA TYR A 93 11.27 -22.77 -2.07
C TYR A 93 11.71 -23.79 -3.12
N HIS A 94 10.82 -24.72 -3.45
CA HIS A 94 11.01 -25.56 -4.62
C HIS A 94 10.56 -24.81 -5.87
N LYS A 95 11.36 -24.89 -6.93
CA LYS A 95 10.98 -24.34 -8.24
C LYS A 95 9.81 -25.16 -8.77
N ILE A 96 8.67 -24.52 -8.98
CA ILE A 96 7.53 -25.13 -9.64
C ILE A 96 7.90 -25.37 -11.10
N LEU A 97 7.80 -26.61 -11.56
CA LEU A 97 8.02 -26.99 -12.95
C LEU A 97 6.69 -26.97 -13.71
N PRO A 98 6.72 -26.80 -15.05
CA PRO A 98 5.51 -26.85 -15.86
C PRO A 98 4.67 -28.12 -15.67
N ARG A 99 5.34 -29.24 -15.32
CA ARG A 99 4.70 -30.53 -15.04
C ARG A 99 3.80 -30.52 -13.80
N ASP A 100 4.09 -29.66 -12.83
CA ASP A 100 3.37 -29.63 -11.55
C ASP A 100 1.99 -28.97 -11.65
N PHE A 101 1.71 -28.25 -12.76
CA PHE A 101 0.43 -27.62 -13.02
C PHE A 101 -0.64 -28.59 -13.54
N VAL A 102 -0.26 -29.82 -13.92
CA VAL A 102 -1.21 -30.81 -14.41
C VAL A 102 -1.82 -31.57 -13.22
N PRO A 103 -3.13 -31.45 -12.97
CA PRO A 103 -3.79 -32.24 -11.94
C PRO A 103 -3.75 -33.73 -12.33
N LYS A 104 -3.45 -34.57 -11.34
CA LYS A 104 -3.44 -36.04 -11.49
C LYS A 104 -4.85 -36.60 -11.59
#